data_AF-A0A6B3GFI2-F1
#
_entry.id   AF-A0A6B3GFI2-F1
#
_cell.length_a   1.000
_cell.length_b   1.000
_cell.length_c   1.000
_cell.angle_alpha   90.00
_cell.angle_beta   90.00
_cell.angle_gamma   90.00
#
_symmetry.space_group_name_H-M   'P 1'
#
loop_
_entity.id
_entity.type
_entity.pdbx_description
1 polymer ?
#
loop_
_entity_poly.entity_id
_entity_poly.type
_entity_poly.pdbx_seq_one_letter_code
_entity_poly.pdbx_strand_id
1 'polypeptide(L)' 'EATRDRVRAVAQELGYRPNSAARRLRRASTGAVGLHLPATATRLDYYMNLAFGAVERAQEDGLDMVLLAPSAAAGGR' A
#
# COMPACT_ATOMS: atom_id res chain seq x y z
N GLU A 1 -33.71 0.76 1.27
CA GLU A 1 -32.70 1.52 2.07
C GLU A 1 -32.68 1.13 3.54
N ALA A 2 -33.83 0.98 4.20
CA ALA A 2 -33.95 0.61 5.62
C ALA A 2 -33.01 -0.52 6.13
N THR A 3 -32.84 -1.61 5.37
CA THR A 3 -31.93 -2.71 5.77
C THR A 3 -30.46 -2.29 5.75
N ARG A 4 -30.03 -1.48 4.77
CA ARG A 4 -28.65 -0.99 4.69
C ARG A 4 -28.30 -0.09 5.87
N ASP A 5 -29.22 0.77 6.26
CA ASP A 5 -29.02 1.69 7.38
C ASP A 5 -28.99 0.95 8.72
N ARG A 6 -29.88 -0.04 8.89
CA ARG A 6 -29.88 -0.93 10.06
C ARG A 6 -28.56 -1.70 10.20
N VAL A 7 -28.04 -2.26 9.10
CA VAL A 7 -26.74 -2.95 9.11
C VAL A 7 -25.60 -1.99 9.43
N ARG A 8 -25.62 -0.77 8.87
CA ARG A 8 -24.58 0.24 9.14
C ARG A 8 -24.57 0.69 10.60
N ALA A 9 -25.73 0.90 11.20
CA ALA A 9 -25.86 1.29 12.61
C ALA A 9 -25.30 0.22 13.55
N VAL A 10 -25.68 -1.05 13.35
CA VAL A 10 -25.16 -2.17 14.17
C VAL A 10 -23.66 -2.37 13.95
N ALA A 11 -23.17 -2.23 12.71
CA ALA A 11 -21.74 -2.31 12.43
C ALA A 11 -20.93 -1.23 13.15
N GLN A 12 -21.47 0.00 13.26
CA GLN A 12 -20.83 1.08 14.02
C GLN A 12 -20.83 0.80 15.52
N GLU A 13 -21.97 0.35 16.07
CA GLU A 13 -22.10 -0.02 17.49
C GLU A 13 -21.10 -1.10 17.91
N LEU A 14 -20.93 -2.12 17.05
CA LEU A 14 -19.97 -3.22 17.28
C LEU A 14 -18.51 -2.85 16.98
N GLY A 15 -18.24 -1.63 16.52
CA GLY A 15 -16.89 -1.22 16.12
C GLY A 15 -16.34 -2.01 14.91
N TYR A 16 -17.22 -2.53 14.05
CA TYR A 16 -16.83 -3.33 12.90
C TYR A 16 -15.95 -2.51 11.95
N ARG A 17 -14.70 -2.94 11.79
CA ARG A 17 -13.78 -2.42 10.77
C ARG A 17 -13.65 -3.45 9.66
N PRO A 18 -14.02 -3.12 8.41
CA PRO A 18 -13.87 -4.06 7.32
C PRO A 18 -12.39 -4.39 7.09
N ASN A 19 -12.08 -5.68 6.99
CA ASN A 19 -10.72 -6.14 6.75
C ASN A 19 -10.25 -5.78 5.32
N SER A 20 -9.33 -4.82 5.21
CA SER A 20 -8.74 -4.38 3.94
C SER A 20 -7.99 -5.50 3.23
N ALA A 21 -7.25 -6.34 3.97
CA ALA A 21 -6.55 -7.50 3.42
C ALA A 21 -7.52 -8.53 2.81
N ALA A 22 -8.64 -8.82 3.48
CA ALA A 22 -9.66 -9.72 2.94
C ALA A 22 -10.32 -9.17 1.66
N ARG A 23 -10.56 -7.84 1.60
CA ARG A 23 -11.07 -7.20 0.38
C ARG A 23 -10.07 -7.26 -0.78
N ARG A 24 -8.78 -7.13 -0.49
CA ARG A 24 -7.67 -7.24 -1.44
C ARG A 24 -7.52 -8.66 -1.98
N LEU A 25 -7.56 -9.67 -1.10
CA LEU A 25 -7.59 -11.10 -1.48
C LEU A 25 -8.75 -11.41 -2.43
N ARG A 26 -9.97 -10.93 -2.13
CA ARG A 26 -11.14 -11.15 -3.00
C ARG A 26 -10.97 -10.52 -4.39
N ARG A 27 -10.19 -9.44 -4.50
CA ARG A 27 -9.87 -8.76 -5.77
C ARG A 27 -8.63 -9.33 -6.46
N ALA A 28 -8.00 -10.38 -5.90
CA ALA A 28 -6.73 -10.93 -6.38
C ALA A 28 -5.63 -9.86 -6.60
N SER A 29 -5.62 -8.80 -5.79
CA SER A 29 -4.62 -7.74 -5.87
C SER A 29 -4.17 -7.33 -4.46
N THR A 30 -2.92 -6.91 -4.33
CA THR A 30 -2.34 -6.42 -3.07
C THR A 30 -2.81 -5.01 -2.73
N GLY A 31 -3.34 -4.26 -3.70
CA GLY A 31 -3.63 -2.83 -3.56
C GLY A 31 -2.38 -2.02 -3.19
N ALA A 32 -1.19 -2.52 -3.56
CA ALA A 32 0.09 -1.91 -3.22
C ALA A 32 1.11 -2.06 -4.35
N VAL A 33 1.97 -1.06 -4.50
CA VAL A 33 3.10 -1.02 -5.44
C VAL A 33 4.40 -1.06 -4.64
N GLY A 34 5.30 -1.99 -4.99
CA GLY A 34 6.62 -2.09 -4.39
C GLY A 34 7.64 -1.20 -5.11
N LEU A 35 8.33 -0.33 -4.39
CA LEU A 35 9.44 0.48 -4.92
C LEU A 35 10.77 -0.10 -4.42
N HIS A 36 11.57 -0.63 -5.34
CA HIS A 36 12.91 -1.13 -5.05
C HIS A 36 13.95 -0.09 -5.46
N LEU A 37 14.67 0.46 -4.50
CA LEU A 37 15.73 1.44 -4.75
C LEU A 37 17.12 0.81 -4.62
N PRO A 38 18.10 1.23 -5.43
CA PRO A 38 19.49 0.82 -5.26
C PRO A 38 20.02 1.09 -3.83
N ALA A 39 20.97 0.29 -3.34
CA ALA A 39 21.58 0.52 -2.01
C ALA A 39 22.27 1.89 -1.88
N THR A 40 22.67 2.48 -3.00
CA THR A 40 23.26 3.83 -3.08
C THR A 40 22.22 4.95 -3.12
N ALA A 41 20.94 4.62 -3.31
CA ALA A 41 19.88 5.59 -3.54
C ALA A 41 19.57 6.47 -2.33
N THR A 42 19.79 5.96 -1.11
CA THR A 42 19.63 6.75 0.12
C THR A 42 20.65 7.88 0.27
N ARG A 43 21.71 7.90 -0.56
CA ARG A 43 22.75 8.95 -0.55
C ARG A 43 22.57 9.99 -1.64
N LEU A 44 21.53 9.86 -2.46
CA LEU A 44 21.30 10.70 -3.62
C LEU A 44 19.85 11.24 -3.58
N ASP A 45 19.72 12.54 -3.31
CA ASP A 45 18.44 13.23 -3.09
C ASP A 45 17.43 13.04 -4.24
N TYR A 46 17.92 12.83 -5.46
CA TYR A 46 17.10 12.53 -6.63
C TYR A 46 16.16 11.33 -6.43
N TYR A 47 16.62 10.25 -5.79
CA TYR A 47 15.77 9.07 -5.59
C TYR A 47 14.67 9.29 -4.56
N MET A 48 14.90 10.17 -3.58
CA MET A 48 13.86 10.55 -2.62
C MET A 48 12.77 11.37 -3.30
N ASN A 49 13.14 12.32 -4.17
CA ASN A 49 12.16 13.07 -4.97
C ASN A 49 11.30 12.14 -5.85
N LEU A 50 11.92 11.14 -6.48
CA LEU A 50 11.20 10.12 -7.23
C LEU A 50 10.27 9.29 -6.33
N ALA A 51 10.75 8.86 -5.16
CA ALA A 51 9.95 8.08 -4.21
C ALA A 51 8.73 8.88 -3.74
N PHE A 52 8.87 10.15 -3.39
CA PHE A 52 7.76 11.01 -2.98
C PHE A 52 6.75 11.22 -4.13
N GLY A 53 7.22 11.52 -5.34
CA GLY A 53 6.32 11.63 -6.49
C GLY A 53 5.56 10.32 -6.79
N ALA A 54 6.22 9.18 -6.60
CA ALA A 54 5.57 7.87 -6.73
C ALA A 54 4.52 7.63 -5.62
N VAL A 55 4.78 8.08 -4.38
CA VAL A 55 3.81 8.03 -3.28
C VAL A 55 2.58 8.90 -3.60
N GLU A 56 2.78 10.14 -4.02
CA GLU A 56 1.69 11.05 -4.35
C GLU A 56 0.77 10.43 -5.41
N ARG A 57 1.36 9.90 -6.48
CA ARG A 57 0.58 9.27 -7.54
C ARG A 57 -0.13 7.99 -7.09
N ALA A 58 0.55 7.14 -6.32
CA ALA A 58 -0.06 5.91 -5.79
C ALA A 58 -1.27 6.22 -4.89
N GLN A 59 -1.17 7.27 -4.07
CA GLN A 59 -2.25 7.74 -3.20
C GLN A 59 -3.48 8.21 -4.00
N GLU A 60 -3.28 8.94 -5.11
CA GLU A 60 -4.36 9.34 -6.01
C GLU A 60 -5.11 8.12 -6.59
N ASP A 61 -4.37 7.06 -6.88
CA ASP A 61 -4.92 5.81 -7.43
C ASP A 61 -5.43 4.84 -6.33
N GLY A 62 -5.37 5.23 -5.05
CA GLY A 62 -5.83 4.43 -3.90
C GLY A 62 -4.97 3.20 -3.61
N LEU A 63 -3.70 3.26 -3.99
CA LEU A 63 -2.69 2.21 -3.82
C LEU A 63 -1.72 2.58 -2.71
N ASP A 64 -1.29 1.59 -1.92
CA ASP A 64 -0.19 1.79 -0.97
C ASP A 64 1.16 1.71 -1.69
N MET A 65 2.14 2.49 -1.25
CA MET A 65 3.52 2.38 -1.72
C MET A 65 4.37 1.70 -0.65
N VAL A 66 5.07 0.62 -1.01
CA VAL A 66 5.93 -0.15 -0.11
C VAL A 66 7.37 -0.02 -0.55
N LEU A 67 8.21 0.61 0.27
CA LEU A 67 9.65 0.66 0.01
C LEU A 67 10.29 -0.69 0.33
N LEU A 68 10.86 -1.32 -0.69
CA LEU A 68 11.57 -2.57 -0.56
C LEU A 68 13.05 -2.26 -0.38
N ALA A 69 13.58 -2.64 0.79
CA ALA A 69 15.01 -2.59 1.00
C ALA A 69 15.69 -3.44 -0.08
N PRO A 70 16.81 -2.95 -0.65
CA PRO A 70 17.54 -3.74 -1.62
C PRO A 70 17.91 -5.07 -0.99
N SER A 71 17.48 -6.16 -1.64
CA SER A 71 17.95 -7.47 -1.23
C SER A 71 19.45 -7.49 -1.49
N ALA A 72 20.25 -7.72 -0.44
CA ALA A 72 21.63 -8.13 -0.63
C ALA A 72 21.62 -9.55 -1.22
N ALA A 73 21.30 -9.69 -2.49
CA ALA A 73 21.31 -10.98 -3.17
C ALA A 73 22.13 -10.91 -4.46
N ALA A 74 23.10 -11.82 -4.52
CA ALA A 74 23.94 -12.15 -5.68
C ALA A 74 25.06 -11.15 -6.03
N GLY A 75 25.91 -10.84 -5.05
CA GLY A 75 27.34 -10.76 -5.36
C GLY A 75 27.83 -12.17 -5.72
N GLY A 76 27.69 -12.54 -6.99
CA GLY A 76 28.24 -13.79 -7.52
C GLY A 76 29.76 -13.79 -7.38
N ARG A 77 30.26 -14.67 -6.51
CA ARG A 77 31.50 -15.40 -6.66
C ARG A 77 31.23 -16.85 -6.27
#